data_AF-A0A536DG60-F1
#
_entry.id   AF-A0A536DG60-F1
#
_cell.length_a   1.000
_cell.length_b   1.000
_cell.length_c   1.000
_cell.angle_alpha   90.00
_cell.angle_beta   90.00
_cell.angle_gamma   90.00
#
_symmetry.space_group_name_H-M   'P 1'
#
loop_
_entity.id
_entity.type
_entity.pdbx_description
1 polymer ?
#
loop_
_entity_poly.entity_id
_entity_poly.type
_entity_poly.pdbx_seq_one_letter_code
_entity_poly.pdbx_strand_id
1 'polypeptide(L)'
;MPGALAEIATLRVATQAAMLVGRGVIVDAQSGRIRHDWAGRPPRHPLDFTRSNRVVVAQPSAFLDARLVRQVGGLREDLQCVLDWELYLRLTVLLRERLTTATTPALLSYALYHPRSKTSSHQADFQSEGLRVLRTLGPQLPALERLRLAAYVRGVVTQRMVADVWTANHRWQYLGSLLVQRPDALWSRPYWGALRRLLVRAAQ
;
A
#
# COMPACT_ATOMS: atom_id res chain seq x y z
N MET A 1 -5.91 -19.09 13.55
CA MET A 1 -7.15 -19.87 13.36
C MET A 1 -6.82 -21.35 13.44
N PRO A 2 -7.64 -22.19 14.10
CA PRO A 2 -7.45 -23.64 14.04
C PRO A 2 -7.35 -24.10 12.58
N GLY A 3 -6.36 -24.94 12.26
CA GLY A 3 -6.14 -25.44 10.89
C GLY A 3 -5.40 -24.52 9.93
N ALA A 4 -5.11 -23.25 10.28
CA ALA A 4 -4.43 -22.32 9.36
C ALA A 4 -3.04 -22.81 8.92
N LEU A 5 -2.26 -23.38 9.84
CA LEU A 5 -0.94 -23.93 9.50
C LEU A 5 -1.05 -25.21 8.67
N ALA A 6 -2.05 -26.06 8.93
CA ALA A 6 -2.29 -27.27 8.15
C ALA A 6 -2.69 -26.94 6.71
N GLU A 7 -3.57 -25.95 6.52
CA GLU A 7 -3.95 -25.43 5.22
C GLU A 7 -2.73 -24.91 4.43
N ILE A 8 -1.88 -24.10 5.08
CA ILE A 8 -0.66 -23.59 4.47
C ILE A 8 0.33 -24.70 4.15
N ALA A 9 0.48 -25.70 5.01
CA ALA A 9 1.33 -26.85 4.75
C ALA A 9 0.86 -27.64 3.52
N THR A 10 -0.44 -27.93 3.43
CA THR A 10 -1.06 -28.59 2.26
C THR A 10 -0.83 -27.77 0.99
N LEU A 11 -1.12 -26.46 1.02
CA LEU A 11 -0.93 -25.57 -0.12
C LEU A 11 0.55 -25.50 -0.53
N ARG A 12 1.48 -25.48 0.42
CA ARG A 12 2.92 -25.46 0.17
C ARG A 12 3.36 -26.75 -0.54
N VAL A 13 2.91 -27.91 -0.09
CA VAL A 13 3.23 -29.20 -0.72
C VAL A 13 2.72 -29.22 -2.16
N ALA A 14 1.48 -28.78 -2.39
CA ALA A 14 0.83 -28.81 -3.69
C ALA A 14 1.45 -27.83 -4.71
N THR A 15 1.89 -26.65 -4.26
CA THR A 15 2.29 -25.56 -5.18
C THR A 15 3.78 -25.27 -5.18
N GLN A 16 4.50 -25.63 -4.11
CA GLN A 16 5.88 -25.21 -3.85
C GLN A 16 6.09 -23.68 -3.93
N ALA A 17 5.02 -22.89 -3.84
CA ALA A 17 5.06 -21.44 -4.03
C ALA A 17 5.76 -20.74 -2.85
N ALA A 18 6.64 -19.80 -3.16
CA ALA A 18 7.49 -19.11 -2.19
C ALA A 18 6.75 -18.07 -1.33
N MET A 19 5.60 -17.58 -1.81
CA MET A 19 4.68 -16.74 -1.04
C MET A 19 3.28 -17.34 -1.09
N LEU A 20 2.71 -17.60 0.09
CA LEU A 20 1.36 -18.13 0.24
C LEU A 20 0.50 -17.10 0.95
N VAL A 21 -0.66 -16.79 0.38
CA VAL A 21 -1.56 -15.77 0.94
C VAL A 21 -2.96 -16.36 1.09
N GLY A 22 -3.51 -16.29 2.30
CA GLY A 22 -4.89 -16.67 2.54
C GLY A 22 -5.80 -15.49 2.85
N ARG A 23 -7.05 -15.81 3.21
CA ARG A 23 -8.02 -14.81 3.65
C ARG A 23 -7.66 -14.30 5.04
N GLY A 24 -7.87 -13.01 5.28
CA GLY A 24 -7.70 -12.38 6.59
C GLY A 24 -8.84 -11.39 6.85
N VAL A 25 -9.33 -11.35 8.08
CA VAL A 25 -10.41 -10.43 8.47
C VAL A 25 -9.96 -9.51 9.59
N ILE A 26 -10.38 -8.25 9.50
CA ILE A 26 -10.32 -7.30 10.61
C ILE A 26 -11.73 -7.10 11.13
N VAL A 27 -11.90 -7.29 12.42
CA VAL A 27 -13.18 -7.10 13.11
C VAL A 27 -13.05 -6.01 14.15
N ASP A 28 -14.06 -5.15 14.20
CA ASP A 28 -14.18 -4.13 15.22
C ASP A 28 -14.42 -4.77 16.59
N ALA A 29 -13.50 -4.52 17.54
CA ALA A 29 -13.55 -5.17 18.84
C ALA A 29 -14.79 -4.82 19.68
N GLN A 30 -15.40 -3.65 19.45
CA GLN A 30 -16.57 -3.20 20.22
C GLN A 30 -17.88 -3.71 19.63
N SER A 31 -18.02 -3.65 18.30
CA SER A 31 -19.27 -3.98 17.61
C SER A 31 -19.31 -5.40 17.05
N GLY A 32 -18.18 -6.12 17.01
CA GLY A 32 -18.07 -7.43 16.38
C GLY A 32 -18.24 -7.41 14.85
N ARG A 33 -18.33 -6.22 14.23
CA ARG A 33 -18.54 -6.06 12.79
C ARG A 33 -17.24 -6.24 12.02
N ILE A 34 -17.31 -6.93 10.87
CA ILE A 34 -16.20 -7.01 9.93
C ILE A 34 -15.95 -5.62 9.33
N ARG A 35 -14.75 -5.09 9.54
CA ARG A 35 -14.29 -3.84 8.92
C ARG A 35 -13.57 -4.09 7.60
N HIS A 36 -12.79 -5.16 7.54
CA HIS A 36 -12.08 -5.56 6.34
C HIS A 36 -12.15 -7.07 6.16
N ASP A 37 -12.41 -7.49 4.92
CA ASP A 37 -12.38 -8.87 4.48
C ASP A 37 -11.45 -8.98 3.28
N TRP A 38 -10.26 -9.54 3.51
CA TRP A 38 -9.21 -9.60 2.51
C TRP A 38 -9.13 -11.02 1.96
N ALA A 39 -9.55 -11.20 0.70
CA ALA A 39 -9.53 -12.50 0.02
C ALA A 39 -8.13 -13.01 -0.37
N GLY A 40 -7.06 -12.25 -0.10
CA GLY A 40 -5.70 -12.61 -0.49
C GLY A 40 -5.42 -12.40 -1.98
N ARG A 41 -4.62 -11.39 -2.32
CA ARG A 41 -4.12 -11.13 -3.68
C ARG A 41 -2.62 -10.84 -3.60
N PRO A 42 -1.76 -11.84 -3.84
CA PRO A 42 -0.32 -11.65 -3.81
C PRO A 42 0.12 -10.75 -4.96
N PRO A 43 1.28 -10.07 -4.82
CA PRO A 43 1.83 -9.26 -5.89
C PRO A 43 2.27 -10.13 -7.07
N ARG A 44 1.99 -9.67 -8.29
CA ARG A 44 2.48 -10.30 -9.53
C ARG A 44 3.51 -9.43 -10.25
N HIS A 45 3.44 -8.13 -10.03
CA HIS A 45 4.30 -7.15 -10.67
C HIS A 45 4.61 -5.98 -9.70
N PRO A 46 5.81 -5.37 -9.72
CA PRO A 46 6.16 -4.29 -8.79
C PRO A 46 5.17 -3.11 -8.81
N LEU A 47 4.66 -2.76 -9.98
CA LEU A 47 3.67 -1.68 -10.12
C LEU A 47 2.29 -2.01 -9.56
N ASP A 48 1.99 -3.26 -9.19
CA ASP A 48 0.70 -3.58 -8.54
C ASP A 48 0.56 -2.85 -7.20
N PHE A 49 1.67 -2.56 -6.53
CA PHE A 49 1.71 -1.77 -5.29
C PHE A 49 1.33 -0.29 -5.47
N THR A 50 1.26 0.20 -6.70
CA THR A 50 0.75 1.57 -6.99
C THR A 50 -0.77 1.63 -7.06
N ARG A 51 -1.46 0.49 -6.96
CA ARG A 51 -2.92 0.38 -7.05
C ARG A 51 -3.46 -0.39 -5.85
N SER A 52 -4.25 0.30 -5.02
CA SER A 52 -4.73 -0.22 -3.73
C SER A 52 -5.56 -1.51 -3.79
N ASN A 53 -6.04 -1.92 -4.96
CA ASN A 53 -6.87 -3.12 -5.13
C ASN A 53 -6.14 -4.32 -5.77
N ARG A 54 -4.87 -4.16 -6.16
CA ARG A 54 -4.11 -5.19 -6.87
C ARG A 54 -3.30 -6.08 -5.96
N VAL A 55 -2.75 -5.53 -4.88
CA VAL A 55 -2.11 -6.29 -3.81
C VAL A 55 -2.99 -6.17 -2.57
N VAL A 56 -3.51 -7.31 -2.11
CA VAL A 56 -4.40 -7.38 -0.95
C VAL A 56 -3.88 -8.50 -0.06
N VAL A 57 -2.95 -8.17 0.82
CA VAL A 57 -2.27 -9.14 1.67
C VAL A 57 -2.45 -8.69 3.11
N ALA A 58 -3.17 -9.50 3.90
CA ALA A 58 -3.16 -9.36 5.33
C ALA A 58 -1.83 -9.90 5.85
N GLN A 59 -1.04 -9.10 6.56
CA GLN A 59 0.23 -9.55 7.15
C GLN A 59 0.12 -10.90 7.88
N PRO A 60 -0.87 -11.13 8.77
CA PRO A 60 -0.99 -12.41 9.48
C PRO A 60 -1.55 -13.55 8.62
N SER A 61 -1.98 -13.30 7.38
CA SER A 61 -2.37 -14.33 6.40
C SER A 61 -1.32 -14.56 5.31
N ALA A 62 -0.12 -14.02 5.45
CA ALA A 62 0.97 -14.17 4.50
C ALA A 62 2.08 -15.07 5.08
N PHE A 63 2.47 -16.08 4.31
CA PHE A 63 3.53 -17.01 4.67
C PHE A 63 4.59 -16.96 3.57
N LEU A 64 5.85 -16.79 3.99
CA LEU A 64 6.99 -16.62 3.09
C LEU A 64 8.01 -17.72 3.31
N ASP A 65 8.67 -18.15 2.23
CA ASP A 65 9.82 -19.03 2.32
C ASP A 65 10.96 -18.33 3.09
N ALA A 66 11.36 -18.92 4.22
CA ALA A 66 12.36 -18.33 5.10
C ALA A 66 13.74 -18.16 4.43
N ARG A 67 14.11 -19.04 3.49
CA ARG A 67 15.39 -18.93 2.76
C ARG A 67 15.36 -17.71 1.85
N LEU A 68 14.24 -17.52 1.14
CA LEU A 68 14.03 -16.37 0.26
C LEU A 68 14.08 -15.05 1.03
N VAL A 69 13.43 -14.99 2.19
CA VAL A 69 13.43 -13.79 3.06
C VAL A 69 14.85 -13.46 3.52
N ARG A 70 15.64 -14.46 3.92
CA ARG A 70 17.05 -14.26 4.30
C ARG A 70 17.91 -13.80 3.12
N GLN A 71 17.71 -14.37 1.94
CA GLN A 71 18.46 -14.01 0.73
C GLN A 71 18.27 -12.55 0.33
N VAL A 72 17.07 -11.98 0.55
CA VAL A 72 16.83 -10.56 0.26
C VAL A 72 17.22 -9.63 1.40
N GLY A 73 17.69 -10.15 2.54
CA GLY A 73 18.18 -9.38 3.69
C GLY A 73 17.16 -9.16 4.81
N GLY A 74 16.05 -9.91 4.85
CA GLY A 74 15.08 -9.83 5.94
C GLY A 74 14.24 -8.55 5.95
N LEU A 75 13.62 -8.26 7.09
CA LEU A 75 12.84 -7.03 7.32
C LEU A 75 13.77 -5.83 7.52
N ARG A 76 13.32 -4.65 7.08
CA ARG A 76 14.00 -3.38 7.32
C ARG A 76 13.56 -2.79 8.65
N GLU A 77 14.47 -2.74 9.60
CA GLU A 77 14.22 -2.24 10.97
C GLU A 77 14.09 -0.71 11.05
N ASP A 78 14.51 0.01 10.00
CA ASP A 78 14.33 1.46 9.89
C ASP A 78 12.89 1.86 9.51
N LEU A 79 12.03 0.89 9.20
CA LEU A 79 10.63 1.10 8.86
C LEU A 79 9.73 0.80 10.05
N GLN A 80 8.68 1.60 10.18
CA GLN A 80 7.79 1.56 11.33
C GLN A 80 6.35 1.16 10.99
N CYS A 81 5.90 1.44 9.78
CA CYS A 81 4.50 1.35 9.36
C CYS A 81 4.31 0.36 8.22
N VAL A 82 5.27 0.27 7.29
CA VAL A 82 5.12 -0.48 6.03
C VAL A 82 6.13 -1.62 5.88
N LEU A 83 6.53 -2.26 6.98
CA LEU A 83 7.60 -3.27 7.01
C LEU A 83 7.30 -4.48 6.11
N ASP A 84 6.10 -5.03 6.25
CA ASP A 84 5.62 -6.18 5.49
C ASP A 84 5.40 -5.81 4.02
N TRP A 85 4.77 -4.66 3.78
CA TRP A 85 4.53 -4.11 2.44
C TRP A 85 5.84 -3.88 1.67
N GLU A 86 6.86 -3.34 2.35
CA GLU A 86 8.19 -3.16 1.77
C GLU A 86 8.84 -4.50 1.44
N LEU A 87 8.78 -5.48 2.33
CA LEU A 87 9.34 -6.81 2.08
C LEU A 87 8.69 -7.46 0.87
N TYR A 88 7.36 -7.42 0.76
CA TYR A 88 6.65 -7.98 -0.40
C TYR A 88 7.01 -7.27 -1.70
N LEU A 89 7.10 -5.93 -1.67
CA LEU A 89 7.50 -5.15 -2.84
C LEU A 89 8.95 -5.48 -3.24
N ARG A 90 9.89 -5.53 -2.28
CA ARG A 90 11.29 -5.87 -2.53
C ARG A 90 11.44 -7.28 -3.10
N LEU A 91 10.73 -8.27 -2.55
CA LEU A 91 10.66 -9.62 -3.13
C LEU A 91 10.18 -9.59 -4.58
N THR A 92 9.14 -8.81 -4.87
CA THR A 92 8.56 -8.70 -6.22
C THR A 92 9.52 -8.00 -7.20
N VAL A 93 10.23 -6.96 -6.74
CA VAL A 93 11.22 -6.22 -7.54
C VAL A 93 12.43 -7.09 -7.88
N LEU A 94 12.97 -7.80 -6.88
CA LEU A 94 14.21 -8.58 -7.03
C LEU A 94 14.00 -9.90 -7.77
N LEU A 95 12.87 -10.57 -7.51
CA LEU A 95 12.63 -11.92 -8.03
C LEU A 95 11.75 -11.91 -9.28
N ARG A 96 10.86 -10.93 -9.43
CA ARG A 96 9.93 -10.81 -10.56
C ARG A 96 9.19 -12.12 -10.82
N GLU A 97 9.31 -12.67 -12.03
CA GLU A 97 8.70 -13.93 -12.48
C GLU A 97 9.18 -15.14 -11.65
N ARG A 98 10.31 -15.03 -10.96
CA ARG A 98 10.83 -16.09 -10.06
C ARG A 98 10.10 -16.12 -8.72
N LEU A 99 9.33 -15.09 -8.37
CA LEU A 99 8.49 -15.10 -7.17
C LEU A 99 7.24 -15.95 -7.46
N THR A 100 7.27 -17.21 -7.05
CA THR A 100 6.10 -18.07 -7.12
C THR A 100 5.13 -17.76 -5.99
N THR A 101 3.87 -17.55 -6.32
CA THR A 101 2.83 -17.19 -5.35
C THR A 101 1.63 -18.11 -5.46
N ALA A 102 1.02 -18.48 -4.34
CA ALA A 102 -0.26 -19.20 -4.34
C ALA A 102 -1.22 -18.61 -3.30
N THR A 103 -2.51 -18.86 -3.49
CA THR A 103 -3.58 -18.34 -2.65
C THR A 103 -4.54 -19.42 -2.19
N THR A 104 -5.12 -19.24 -1.01
CA THR A 104 -6.25 -20.05 -0.52
C THR A 104 -7.39 -19.14 -0.06
N PRO A 105 -8.67 -19.50 -0.30
CA PRO A 105 -9.80 -18.76 0.26
C PRO A 105 -9.98 -18.97 1.77
N ALA A 106 -9.24 -19.91 2.37
CA ALA A 106 -9.34 -20.24 3.79
C ALA A 106 -8.99 -19.04 4.69
N LEU A 107 -9.73 -18.90 5.78
CA LEU A 107 -9.49 -17.86 6.79
C LEU A 107 -8.26 -18.23 7.63
N LEU A 108 -7.13 -17.57 7.37
CA LEU A 108 -5.89 -17.85 8.08
C LEU A 108 -5.72 -17.01 9.34
N SER A 109 -6.22 -15.77 9.29
CA SER A 109 -6.05 -14.82 10.38
C SER A 109 -7.30 -14.00 10.67
N TYR A 110 -7.35 -13.57 11.93
CA TYR A 110 -8.35 -12.67 12.47
C TYR A 110 -7.61 -11.63 13.30
N ALA A 111 -7.86 -10.35 13.04
CA ALA A 111 -7.28 -9.25 13.80
C ALA A 111 -8.38 -8.36 14.37
N LEU A 112 -8.18 -7.91 15.60
CA LEU A 112 -9.07 -6.96 16.25
C LEU A 112 -8.64 -5.54 15.89
N TYR A 113 -9.57 -4.77 15.34
CA TYR A 113 -9.39 -3.34 15.18
C TYR A 113 -9.54 -2.65 16.53
N HIS A 114 -8.59 -1.76 16.82
CA HIS A 114 -8.67 -0.84 17.93
C HIS A 114 -8.45 0.60 17.44
N PRO A 115 -9.28 1.59 17.83
CA PRO A 115 -9.16 2.97 17.36
C PRO A 115 -7.80 3.61 17.63
N ARG A 116 -7.11 3.20 18.70
CA ARG A 116 -5.77 3.67 19.06
C ARG A 116 -4.63 2.84 18.45
N SER A 117 -4.94 1.92 17.54
CA SER A 117 -3.88 1.16 16.84
C SER A 117 -3.05 2.09 15.96
N LYS A 118 -1.77 1.79 15.79
CA LYS A 118 -0.86 2.55 14.92
C LYS A 118 -1.43 2.72 13.51
N THR A 119 -2.04 1.65 13.00
CA THR A 119 -2.67 1.60 11.67
C THR A 119 -3.83 2.60 11.52
N SER A 120 -4.52 2.95 12.61
CA SER A 120 -5.63 3.91 12.58
C SER A 120 -5.20 5.35 12.88
N SER A 121 -4.20 5.57 13.73
CA SER A 121 -3.82 6.91 14.19
C SER A 121 -2.68 7.56 13.38
N HIS A 122 -1.86 6.80 12.65
CA HIS A 122 -0.62 7.32 12.03
C HIS A 122 -0.64 7.29 10.48
N GLN A 123 -1.79 7.52 9.84
CA GLN A 123 -1.91 7.40 8.37
C GLN A 123 -0.89 8.23 7.56
N ALA A 124 -0.52 9.40 8.07
CA ALA A 124 0.49 10.26 7.44
C ALA A 124 1.90 9.60 7.42
N ASP A 125 2.23 8.83 8.46
CA ASP A 125 3.50 8.10 8.56
C ASP A 125 3.51 6.94 7.56
N PHE A 126 2.42 6.17 7.46
CA PHE A 126 2.28 5.10 6.46
C PHE A 126 2.53 5.61 5.03
N GLN A 127 1.93 6.75 4.68
CA GLN A 127 2.13 7.33 3.36
C GLN A 127 3.56 7.83 3.15
N SER A 128 4.13 8.50 4.15
CA SER A 128 5.48 9.07 4.06
C SER A 128 6.54 7.96 3.95
N GLU A 129 6.43 6.89 4.74
CA GLU A 129 7.29 5.72 4.61
C GLU A 129 7.08 4.97 3.30
N GLY A 130 5.83 4.77 2.86
CA GLY A 130 5.54 4.13 1.58
C GLY A 130 6.18 4.87 0.41
N LEU A 131 6.09 6.20 0.37
CA LEU A 131 6.76 7.03 -0.64
C LEU A 131 8.29 6.92 -0.57
N ARG A 132 8.87 6.85 0.64
CA ARG A 132 10.31 6.63 0.85
C ARG A 132 10.72 5.29 0.25
N VAL A 133 9.99 4.21 0.55
CA VAL A 133 10.25 2.87 0.01
C VAL A 133 10.18 2.84 -1.52
N LEU A 134 9.13 3.43 -2.11
CA LEU A 134 8.98 3.50 -3.57
C LEU A 134 10.16 4.24 -4.23
N ARG A 135 10.64 5.33 -3.61
CA ARG A 135 11.81 6.07 -4.12
C ARG A 135 13.10 5.26 -3.99
N THR A 136 13.28 4.49 -2.92
CA THR A 136 14.45 3.63 -2.74
C THR A 136 14.48 2.46 -3.73
N LEU A 137 13.34 1.82 -3.99
CA LEU A 137 13.27 0.66 -4.89
C LEU A 137 13.12 1.05 -6.37
N GLY A 138 12.61 2.25 -6.66
CA GLY A 138 12.37 2.73 -8.03
C GLY A 138 13.57 2.66 -8.99
N PRO A 139 14.81 2.96 -8.56
CA PRO A 139 16.01 2.80 -9.40
C PRO A 139 16.28 1.37 -9.87
N GLN A 140 15.76 0.35 -9.16
CA GLN A 140 15.91 -1.06 -9.51
C GLN A 140 14.88 -1.54 -10.56
N LEU A 141 13.93 -0.67 -10.93
CA LEU A 141 12.95 -0.95 -11.97
C LEU A 141 13.47 -0.59 -13.36
N PRO A 142 12.99 -1.25 -14.44
CA PRO A 142 13.36 -0.92 -15.80
C PRO A 142 12.75 0.43 -16.18
N ALA A 143 13.31 1.08 -17.20
CA ALA A 143 13.02 2.48 -17.51
C ALA A 143 11.51 2.80 -17.61
N LEU A 144 10.73 1.97 -18.30
CA LEU A 144 9.29 2.18 -18.47
C LEU A 144 8.53 2.08 -17.14
N GLU A 145 8.85 1.10 -16.30
CA GLU A 145 8.20 0.96 -15.00
C GLU A 145 8.62 2.09 -14.06
N ARG A 146 9.88 2.52 -14.11
CA ARG A 146 10.39 3.66 -13.34
C ARG A 146 9.66 4.95 -13.72
N LEU A 147 9.39 5.17 -15.00
CA LEU A 147 8.58 6.32 -15.47
C LEU A 147 7.14 6.25 -14.93
N ARG A 148 6.51 5.07 -14.97
CA ARG A 148 5.16 4.86 -14.43
C ARG A 148 5.11 5.08 -12.92
N LEU A 149 6.12 4.57 -12.19
CA LEU A 149 6.26 4.78 -10.76
C LEU A 149 6.46 6.25 -10.42
N ALA A 150 7.32 6.96 -11.17
CA ALA A 150 7.54 8.39 -10.99
C ALA A 150 6.26 9.20 -11.22
N ALA A 151 5.45 8.85 -12.23
CA ALA A 151 4.15 9.48 -12.46
C ALA A 151 3.18 9.24 -11.30
N TYR A 152 3.13 8.00 -10.77
CA TYR A 152 2.33 7.68 -9.59
C TYR A 152 2.77 8.47 -8.35
N VAL A 153 4.07 8.46 -8.03
CA VAL A 153 4.63 9.20 -6.89
C VAL A 153 4.34 10.69 -6.99
N ARG A 154 4.47 11.28 -8.19
CA ARG A 154 4.07 12.68 -8.43
C ARG A 154 2.59 12.89 -8.14
N GLY A 155 1.71 12.05 -8.67
CA GLY A 155 0.26 12.14 -8.41
C GLY A 155 -0.11 12.08 -6.93
N VAL A 156 0.51 11.18 -6.16
CA VAL A 156 0.29 11.07 -4.71
C VAL A 156 0.76 12.32 -3.96
N VAL A 157 1.95 12.83 -4.29
CA VAL A 157 2.49 14.07 -3.70
C VAL A 157 1.56 15.25 -4.01
N THR A 158 1.14 15.40 -5.25
CA THR A 158 0.21 16.46 -5.67
C THR A 158 -1.13 16.34 -4.95
N GLN A 159 -1.68 15.13 -4.80
CA GLN A 159 -2.91 14.92 -4.03
C GLN A 159 -2.76 15.34 -2.56
N ARG A 160 -1.62 15.05 -1.93
CA ARG A 160 -1.32 15.48 -0.56
C ARG A 160 -1.27 17.00 -0.45
N MET A 161 -0.51 17.65 -1.34
CA MET A 161 -0.42 19.11 -1.35
C MET A 161 -1.79 19.77 -1.57
N VAL A 162 -2.65 19.20 -2.42
CA VAL A 162 -4.03 19.68 -2.61
C VAL A 162 -4.88 19.49 -1.35
N ALA A 163 -4.68 18.44 -0.57
CA ALA A 163 -5.40 18.24 0.68
C ALA A 163 -5.07 19.36 1.70
N ASP A 164 -3.82 19.81 1.72
CA ASP A 164 -3.33 20.89 2.60
C ASP A 164 -3.93 22.27 2.26
N VAL A 165 -4.57 22.44 1.09
CA VAL A 165 -5.35 23.65 0.74
C VAL A 165 -6.39 23.96 1.81
N TRP A 166 -6.99 22.92 2.42
CA TRP A 166 -8.09 23.10 3.36
C TRP A 166 -7.64 23.61 4.73
N THR A 167 -6.38 23.36 5.09
CA THR A 167 -5.74 23.85 6.33
C THR A 167 -5.00 25.17 6.12
N ALA A 168 -4.76 25.60 4.87
CA ALA A 168 -4.11 26.86 4.56
C ALA A 168 -5.01 28.09 4.84
N ASN A 169 -4.41 29.15 5.38
CA ASN A 169 -5.08 30.44 5.62
C ASN A 169 -5.49 31.14 4.31
N HIS A 170 -4.63 31.12 3.29
CA HIS A 170 -4.88 31.77 1.99
C HIS A 170 -5.04 30.74 0.87
N ARG A 171 -6.21 30.08 0.83
CA ARG A 171 -6.48 28.91 -0.03
C ARG A 171 -6.28 29.17 -1.53
N TRP A 172 -6.71 30.33 -2.03
CA TRP A 172 -6.54 30.73 -3.43
C TRP A 172 -5.08 30.92 -3.82
N GLN A 173 -4.32 31.64 -2.99
CA GLN A 173 -2.89 31.86 -3.19
C GLN A 173 -2.12 30.54 -3.12
N TYR A 174 -2.50 29.66 -2.18
CA TYR A 174 -1.91 28.34 -2.06
C TYR A 174 -2.12 27.49 -3.32
N LEU A 175 -3.35 27.40 -3.85
CA LEU A 175 -3.60 26.68 -5.11
C LEU A 175 -2.85 27.30 -6.31
N GLY A 176 -2.80 28.62 -6.40
CA GLY A 176 -2.02 29.31 -7.43
C GLY A 176 -0.53 28.98 -7.33
N SER A 177 0.04 29.03 -6.13
CA SER A 177 1.44 28.66 -5.88
C SER A 177 1.71 27.18 -6.18
N LEU A 178 0.73 26.30 -5.93
CA LEU A 178 0.83 24.88 -6.22
C LEU A 178 0.97 24.65 -7.73
N LEU A 179 0.25 25.38 -8.58
CA LEU A 179 0.42 25.28 -10.03
C LEU A 179 1.82 25.70 -10.50
N VAL A 180 2.39 26.73 -9.87
CA VAL A 180 3.76 27.18 -10.17
C VAL A 180 4.79 26.12 -9.78
N GLN A 181 4.63 25.51 -8.60
CA GLN A 181 5.55 24.48 -8.10
C GLN A 181 5.34 23.11 -8.76
N ARG A 182 4.10 22.81 -9.20
CA ARG A 182 3.62 21.53 -9.71
C ARG A 182 2.65 21.77 -10.87
N PRO A 183 3.15 22.07 -12.08
CA PRO A 183 2.28 22.27 -13.24
C PRO A 183 1.49 21.00 -13.60
N ASP A 184 1.99 19.82 -13.21
CA ASP A 184 1.28 18.54 -13.33
C ASP A 184 -0.02 18.46 -12.50
N ALA A 185 -0.22 19.38 -11.54
CA ALA A 185 -1.49 19.51 -10.82
C ALA A 185 -2.68 19.83 -11.73
N LEU A 186 -2.45 20.42 -12.91
CA LEU A 186 -3.50 20.61 -13.93
C LEU A 186 -4.09 19.29 -14.45
N TRP A 187 -3.39 18.18 -14.31
CA TRP A 187 -3.89 16.86 -14.72
C TRP A 187 -4.47 16.07 -13.54
N SER A 188 -4.47 16.66 -12.35
CA SER A 188 -4.93 16.04 -11.11
C SER A 188 -6.42 16.32 -10.88
N ARG A 189 -7.24 15.26 -10.83
CA ARG A 189 -8.66 15.37 -10.44
C ARG A 189 -8.85 16.03 -9.07
N PRO A 190 -8.04 15.73 -8.02
CA PRO A 190 -8.07 16.46 -6.75
C PRO A 190 -7.94 17.97 -6.90
N TYR A 191 -7.03 18.46 -7.74
CA TYR A 191 -6.78 19.90 -7.92
C TYR A 191 -8.05 20.61 -8.43
N TRP A 192 -8.65 20.10 -9.50
CA TRP A 192 -9.90 20.64 -10.06
C TRP A 192 -11.08 20.52 -9.08
N GLY A 193 -11.12 19.44 -8.31
CA GLY A 193 -12.10 19.30 -7.23
C GLY A 193 -11.96 20.37 -6.16
N ALA A 194 -10.74 20.71 -5.76
CA ALA A 194 -10.48 21.78 -4.80
C ALA A 194 -10.83 23.16 -5.36
N LEU A 195 -10.42 23.44 -6.60
CA LEU A 195 -10.74 24.68 -7.30
C LEU A 195 -12.26 24.90 -7.40
N ARG A 196 -13.00 23.89 -7.87
CA ARG A 196 -14.46 23.94 -7.97
C ARG A 196 -15.12 24.24 -6.63
N ARG A 197 -14.67 23.61 -5.55
CA ARG A 197 -15.22 23.83 -4.20
C ARG A 197 -14.97 25.26 -3.70
N LEU A 198 -13.82 25.86 -4.02
CA LEU A 198 -13.55 27.25 -3.66
C LEU A 198 -14.40 28.23 -4.48
N LEU A 199 -14.58 27.98 -5.78
CA LEU A 199 -15.47 28.78 -6.62
C LEU A 199 -16.91 28.78 -6.09
N VAL A 200 -17.44 27.60 -5.74
CA VAL A 200 -18.80 27.47 -5.17
C VAL A 200 -18.93 28.22 -3.84
N ARG A 201 -17.92 28.16 -2.96
CA ARG A 201 -17.94 28.88 -1.68
C ARG A 201 -17.80 30.39 -1.81
N ALA A 202 -17.12 30.87 -2.86
CA ALA A 202 -16.98 32.30 -3.11
C ALA A 202 -18.25 32.92 -3.73
N ALA A 203 -19.14 32.09 -4.26
CA ALA A 203 -20.42 32.50 -4.84
C ALA A 203 -21.61 32.43 -3.84
N GLN A 204 -21.34 32.07 -2.58
CA GLN A 204 -22.29 32.06 -1.45
C GLN A 204 -21.93 33.20 -0.50
#